data_AF-A0A2P2IEQ5-F1
#
_entry.id   AF-A0A2P2IEQ5-F1
#
_cell.length_a   1.000
_cell.length_b   1.000
_cell.length_c   1.000
_cell.angle_alpha   90.00
_cell.angle_beta   90.00
_cell.angle_gamma   90.00
#
_symmetry.space_group_name_H-M   'P 1'
#
loop_
_entity.id
_entity.type
_entity.pdbx_description
1 polymer ?
#
loop_
_entity_poly.entity_id
_entity_poly.type
_entity_poly.pdbx_seq_one_letter_code
_entity_poly.pdbx_strand_id
1 'polypeptide(L)'
;NLFKPAISVKFGRKLLYVNYLQELQQHIDLHQLPIPDCVKQHDIQLLSKLRTPLKAAGPSGVKKFTREQQFGGVSLQYIKDNNDQDPIPAILKQCITYLDHPDGVESVGLFRRSVVATSVEDVKRRCNSGETIVFQPGTDVHLAAVMIKTFLR
;
A
#
# COMPACT_ATOMS: atom_id res chain seq x y z
N ASN A 1 8.13 23.20 16.57
CA ASN A 1 7.42 21.99 17.04
C ASN A 1 6.12 22.38 17.76
N LEU A 2 5.05 22.55 16.98
CA LEU A 2 3.80 23.23 17.36
C LEU A 2 2.87 22.38 18.26
N PHE A 3 3.03 21.06 18.32
CA PHE A 3 2.04 20.15 18.94
C PHE A 3 2.49 19.40 20.21
N LYS A 4 3.64 19.74 20.80
CA LYS A 4 4.17 19.02 21.98
C LYS A 4 3.22 18.94 23.20
N PRO A 5 2.36 19.92 23.53
CA PRO A 5 1.56 19.83 24.77
C PRO A 5 0.27 19.01 24.65
N ALA A 6 -0.10 18.48 23.47
CA ALA A 6 -1.39 17.83 23.24
C ALA A 6 -1.33 16.40 22.68
N ILE A 7 -0.13 15.84 22.48
CA ILE A 7 0.02 14.51 21.86
C ILE A 7 0.56 13.47 22.84
N SER A 8 -0.11 12.32 22.90
CA SER A 8 0.37 11.15 23.66
C SER A 8 1.75 10.71 23.17
N VAL A 9 2.59 10.20 24.08
CA VAL A 9 3.91 9.62 23.75
C VAL A 9 3.80 8.51 22.69
N LYS A 10 2.75 7.69 22.75
CA LYS A 10 2.53 6.62 21.75
C LYS A 10 2.17 7.19 20.37
N PHE A 11 1.42 8.29 20.33
CA PHE A 11 1.04 8.96 19.09
C PHE A 11 2.21 9.76 18.51
N GLY A 12 2.98 10.46 19.36
CA GLY A 12 4.16 11.20 18.94
C GLY A 12 5.20 10.35 18.24
N ARG A 13 5.38 9.08 18.66
CA ARG A 13 6.26 8.11 17.96
C ARG A 13 5.80 7.77 16.54
N LYS A 14 4.55 8.04 16.18
CA LYS A 14 3.98 7.78 14.85
C LYS A 14 3.94 9.02 13.95
N LEU A 15 4.30 10.20 14.47
CA LEU A 15 4.32 11.44 13.71
C LEU A 15 5.71 11.65 13.10
N LEU A 16 5.73 11.89 11.79
CA LEU A 16 6.90 12.36 11.07
C LEU A 16 6.65 13.82 10.67
N TYR A 17 7.55 14.73 11.06
CA TYR A 17 7.51 16.12 10.63
C TYR A 17 8.44 16.28 9.44
N VAL A 18 7.87 16.74 8.32
CA VAL A 18 8.60 17.09 7.10
C VAL A 18 8.40 18.57 6.82
N ASN A 19 9.40 19.22 6.22
CA ASN A 19 9.33 20.65 5.92
C ASN A 19 9.02 20.92 4.45
N TYR A 20 9.29 19.96 3.57
CA TYR A 20 9.10 20.08 2.12
C TYR A 20 8.22 18.96 1.57
N LEU A 21 7.43 19.26 0.53
CA LEU A 21 6.61 18.26 -0.13
C LEU A 21 7.48 17.15 -0.77
N GLN A 22 8.69 17.46 -1.21
CA GLN A 22 9.64 16.47 -1.74
C GLN A 22 10.04 15.40 -0.69
N GLU A 23 10.13 15.77 0.59
CA GLU A 23 10.38 14.82 1.68
C GLU A 23 9.16 13.90 1.88
N LEU A 24 7.94 14.46 1.77
CA LEU A 24 6.69 13.70 1.87
C LEU A 24 6.55 12.68 0.73
N GLN A 25 7.01 13.04 -0.48
CA GLN A 25 6.96 12.18 -1.67
C GLN A 25 7.69 10.83 -1.49
N GLN A 26 8.68 10.76 -0.60
CA GLN A 26 9.41 9.51 -0.33
C GLN A 26 8.56 8.47 0.43
N HIS A 27 7.48 8.92 1.07
CA HIS A 27 6.63 8.10 1.92
C HIS A 27 5.22 7.91 1.36
N ILE A 28 4.73 8.84 0.54
CA ILE A 28 3.36 8.84 0.00
C ILE A 28 3.36 9.40 -1.44
N ASP A 29 2.51 8.84 -2.31
CA ASP A 29 2.27 9.39 -3.64
C ASP A 29 1.48 10.70 -3.56
N LEU A 30 2.15 11.82 -3.88
CA LEU A 30 1.55 13.16 -3.81
C LEU A 30 0.41 13.37 -4.81
N HIS A 31 0.37 12.62 -5.92
CA HIS A 31 -0.68 12.78 -6.93
C HIS A 31 -2.05 12.30 -6.44
N GLN A 32 -2.06 11.37 -5.49
CA GLN A 32 -3.29 10.84 -4.89
C GLN A 32 -3.80 11.70 -3.73
N LEU A 33 -2.99 12.63 -3.23
CA LEU A 33 -3.35 13.52 -2.13
C LEU A 33 -3.92 14.83 -2.68
N PRO A 34 -5.13 15.24 -2.26
CA PRO A 34 -5.65 16.56 -2.59
C PRO A 34 -4.94 17.63 -1.77
N ILE A 35 -3.72 18.01 -2.19
CA ILE A 35 -2.91 19.03 -1.52
C ILE A 35 -3.41 20.43 -1.93
N PRO A 36 -3.80 21.29 -0.97
CA PRO A 36 -4.24 22.65 -1.25
C PRO A 36 -3.15 23.49 -1.94
N ASP A 37 -3.54 24.37 -2.86
CA ASP A 37 -2.57 25.16 -3.63
C ASP A 37 -1.77 26.13 -2.76
N CYS A 38 -2.33 26.64 -1.66
CA CYS A 38 -1.59 27.48 -0.72
C CYS A 38 -0.40 26.74 -0.10
N VAL A 39 -0.50 25.42 0.12
CA VAL A 39 0.60 24.59 0.64
C VAL A 39 1.66 24.41 -0.44
N LYS A 40 1.27 24.16 -1.69
CA LYS A 40 2.21 24.06 -2.83
C LYS A 40 2.96 25.38 -3.04
N GLN A 41 2.26 26.51 -2.99
CA GLN A 41 2.86 27.84 -3.09
C GLN A 41 3.83 28.11 -1.96
N HIS A 42 3.48 27.73 -0.73
CA HIS A 42 4.38 27.86 0.41
C HIS A 42 5.64 27.01 0.26
N ASP A 43 5.51 25.76 -0.20
CA ASP A 43 6.64 24.88 -0.49
C ASP A 43 7.59 25.51 -1.53
N ILE A 44 7.06 26.05 -2.62
CA ILE A 44 7.83 26.78 -3.64
C ILE A 44 8.56 27.99 -3.02
N GLN A 45 7.90 28.74 -2.12
CA GLN A 45 8.50 29.87 -1.42
C GLN A 45 9.59 29.45 -0.41
N LEU A 46 9.47 28.27 0.21
CA LEU A 46 10.50 27.73 1.09
C LEU A 46 11.71 27.28 0.27
N LEU A 47 11.48 26.60 -0.85
CA LEU A 47 12.53 26.15 -1.77
C LEU A 47 13.29 27.33 -2.38
N SER A 48 12.62 28.42 -2.77
CA SER A 48 13.28 29.60 -3.34
C SER A 48 14.18 30.34 -2.35
N LYS A 49 13.95 30.17 -1.04
CA LYS A 49 14.79 30.74 0.02
C LYS A 49 16.00 29.85 0.37
N LEU A 50 16.02 28.60 -0.09
CA LEU A 50 17.10 27.66 0.18
C LEU A 50 18.21 27.89 -0.86
N ARG A 51 19.33 28.51 -0.46
CA ARG A 51 20.52 28.74 -1.33
C ARG A 51 21.29 27.45 -1.71
N THR A 52 20.77 26.28 -1.31
CA THR A 52 21.43 25.00 -1.50
C THR A 52 20.48 24.09 -2.27
N PRO A 53 20.89 23.50 -3.40
CA PRO A 53 20.06 22.53 -4.08
C PRO A 53 19.83 21.35 -3.13
N LEU A 54 18.57 21.11 -2.76
CA LEU A 54 18.17 19.83 -2.20
C LEU A 54 18.64 18.79 -3.21
N LYS A 55 19.49 17.84 -2.76
CA LYS A 55 19.93 16.73 -3.59
C LYS A 55 18.67 16.13 -4.20
N ALA A 56 18.53 16.28 -5.53
CA ALA A 56 17.53 15.53 -6.28
C ALA A 56 17.69 14.08 -5.82
N ALA A 57 16.61 13.49 -5.33
CA ALA A 57 16.59 12.07 -5.08
C ALA A 57 17.06 11.44 -6.40
N GLY A 58 18.27 10.86 -6.38
CA GLY A 58 18.77 10.14 -7.55
C GLY A 58 17.71 9.13 -7.96
N PRO A 59 17.58 8.81 -9.26
CA PRO A 59 16.54 7.92 -9.75
C PRO A 59 16.49 6.71 -8.83
N SER A 60 15.38 6.59 -8.10
CA SER A 60 15.13 5.52 -7.14
C SER A 60 15.54 4.23 -7.82
N GLY A 61 16.63 3.61 -7.34
CA GLY A 61 17.25 2.47 -8.01
C GLY A 61 16.17 1.51 -8.45
N VAL A 62 16.14 1.16 -9.74
CA VAL A 62 15.09 0.34 -10.35
C VAL A 62 14.85 -0.84 -9.44
N LYS A 63 13.72 -0.84 -8.72
CA LYS A 63 13.39 -1.94 -7.81
C LYS A 63 13.26 -3.17 -8.70
N LYS A 64 14.19 -4.11 -8.55
CA LYS A 64 14.14 -5.38 -9.27
C LYS A 64 12.99 -6.18 -8.67
N PHE A 65 11.87 -6.21 -9.38
CA PHE A 65 10.75 -7.08 -9.04
C PHE A 65 11.07 -8.50 -9.49
N THR A 66 10.65 -9.49 -8.70
CA THR A 66 10.58 -10.88 -9.16
C THR A 66 9.46 -11.00 -10.19
N ARG A 67 9.55 -11.97 -11.10
CA ARG A 67 8.53 -12.21 -12.13
C ARG A 67 7.15 -12.44 -11.49
N GLU A 68 7.13 -13.07 -10.33
CA GLU A 68 5.93 -13.44 -9.58
C GLU A 68 5.45 -12.34 -8.62
N GLN A 69 6.09 -11.17 -8.62
CA GLN A 69 5.73 -10.08 -7.71
C GLN A 69 4.31 -9.56 -7.99
N GLN A 70 3.43 -9.62 -6.98
CA GLN A 70 2.05 -9.11 -7.07
C GLN A 70 1.78 -7.89 -6.17
N PHE A 71 2.56 -7.70 -5.11
CA PHE A 71 2.42 -6.58 -4.15
C PHE A 71 3.67 -5.70 -4.13
N GLY A 72 3.56 -4.48 -3.58
CA GLY A 72 4.73 -3.62 -3.33
C GLY A 72 5.10 -2.66 -4.46
N GLY A 73 4.10 -2.17 -5.20
CA GLY A 73 4.25 -1.09 -6.18
C GLY A 73 4.48 -1.55 -7.62
N VAL A 74 4.11 -2.79 -7.95
CA VAL A 74 4.06 -3.27 -9.33
C VAL A 74 2.79 -2.77 -10.03
N SER A 75 2.90 -2.45 -11.33
CA SER A 75 1.74 -2.00 -12.11
C SER A 75 0.88 -3.20 -12.54
N LEU A 76 -0.41 -2.96 -12.80
CA LEU A 76 -1.30 -3.99 -13.36
C LEU A 76 -0.80 -4.49 -14.72
N GLN A 77 -0.18 -3.62 -15.53
CA GLN A 77 0.42 -4.00 -16.80
C GLN A 77 1.57 -5.00 -16.59
N TYR A 78 2.46 -4.73 -15.62
CA TYR A 78 3.53 -5.67 -15.27
C TYR A 78 2.98 -7.02 -14.82
N ILE A 79 1.97 -7.03 -13.94
CA ILE A 79 1.36 -8.28 -13.47
C ILE A 79 0.76 -9.05 -14.65
N LYS A 80 0.01 -8.38 -15.53
CA LYS A 80 -0.58 -8.99 -16.73
C LYS A 80 0.49 -9.61 -17.63
N ASP A 81 1.57 -8.90 -17.88
CA ASP A 81 2.65 -9.36 -18.76
C ASP A 81 3.37 -10.60 -18.21
N ASN A 82 3.39 -10.76 -16.88
CA ASN A 82 3.99 -11.90 -16.20
C ASN A 82 2.99 -13.00 -15.80
N ASN A 83 1.70 -12.80 -16.08
CA ASN A 83 0.60 -13.71 -15.74
C ASN A 83 -0.13 -14.17 -17.02
N ASP A 84 0.62 -14.63 -18.02
CA ASP A 84 0.07 -15.17 -19.28
C ASP A 84 -0.95 -14.25 -19.99
N GLN A 85 -0.77 -12.92 -19.89
CA GLN A 85 -1.68 -11.90 -20.43
C GLN A 85 -3.09 -11.88 -19.80
N ASP A 86 -3.29 -12.61 -18.71
CA ASP A 86 -4.53 -12.62 -17.94
C ASP A 86 -4.75 -11.27 -17.24
N PRO A 87 -5.85 -10.56 -17.52
CA PRO A 87 -6.08 -9.22 -17.00
C PRO A 87 -6.35 -9.17 -15.50
N ILE A 88 -6.65 -10.31 -14.86
CA ILE A 88 -6.97 -10.36 -13.44
C ILE A 88 -5.79 -11.02 -12.68
N PRO A 89 -5.13 -10.29 -11.76
CA PRO A 89 -4.07 -10.82 -10.90
C PRO A 89 -4.47 -12.11 -10.18
N ALA A 90 -3.55 -13.08 -10.11
CA ALA A 90 -3.83 -14.41 -9.55
C ALA A 90 -4.35 -14.35 -8.10
N ILE A 91 -3.79 -13.49 -7.25
CA ILE A 91 -4.29 -13.32 -5.86
C ILE A 91 -5.73 -12.84 -5.81
N LEU A 92 -6.14 -11.93 -6.71
CA LEU A 92 -7.53 -11.46 -6.76
C LEU A 92 -8.46 -12.60 -7.16
N LYS A 93 -8.10 -13.42 -8.16
CA LYS A 93 -8.89 -14.60 -8.52
C LYS A 93 -9.06 -15.55 -7.34
N GLN A 94 -7.96 -15.90 -6.66
CA GLN A 94 -7.97 -16.81 -5.52
C GLN A 94 -8.86 -16.28 -4.38
N CYS A 95 -8.74 -15.00 -4.03
CA CYS A 95 -9.58 -14.39 -3.01
C CYS A 95 -11.05 -14.33 -3.42
N ILE A 96 -11.36 -13.93 -4.66
CA ILE A 96 -12.74 -13.81 -5.14
C ILE A 96 -13.40 -15.19 -5.21
N THR A 97 -12.74 -16.18 -5.81
CA THR A 97 -13.25 -17.56 -5.87
C THR A 97 -13.52 -18.13 -4.49
N TYR A 98 -12.66 -17.84 -3.51
CA TYR A 98 -12.89 -18.29 -2.13
C TYR A 98 -14.07 -17.56 -1.46
N LEU A 99 -14.24 -16.27 -1.70
CA LEU A 99 -15.33 -15.48 -1.11
C LEU A 99 -16.70 -15.70 -1.77
N ASP A 100 -16.72 -16.19 -3.01
CA ASP A 100 -17.94 -16.49 -3.77
C ASP A 100 -18.66 -17.76 -3.27
N HIS A 101 -18.04 -18.52 -2.35
CA HIS A 101 -18.71 -19.61 -1.65
C HIS A 101 -19.82 -19.08 -0.72
N PRO A 102 -20.92 -19.81 -0.49
CA PRO A 102 -22.04 -19.36 0.34
C PRO A 102 -21.61 -18.90 1.74
N ASP A 103 -20.71 -19.66 2.37
CA ASP A 103 -20.17 -19.35 3.70
C ASP A 103 -19.36 -18.03 3.73
N GLY A 104 -18.73 -17.68 2.61
CA GLY A 104 -17.96 -16.44 2.46
C GLY A 104 -18.85 -15.22 2.37
N VAL A 105 -19.93 -15.30 1.58
CA VAL A 105 -20.89 -14.20 1.36
C VAL A 105 -21.73 -13.92 2.61
N GLU A 106 -22.13 -14.96 3.35
CA GLU A 106 -22.95 -14.81 4.57
C GLU A 106 -22.14 -14.39 5.81
N SER A 107 -20.81 -14.32 5.70
CA SER A 107 -19.93 -14.00 6.82
C SER A 107 -20.12 -12.57 7.33
N VAL A 108 -20.47 -12.46 8.61
CA VAL A 108 -20.73 -11.18 9.30
C VAL A 108 -19.50 -10.28 9.26
N GLY A 109 -19.66 -9.06 8.72
CA GLY A 109 -18.61 -8.05 8.72
C GLY A 109 -17.53 -8.29 7.66
N LEU A 110 -17.86 -8.97 6.56
CA LEU A 110 -17.04 -9.04 5.35
C LEU A 110 -16.59 -7.64 4.91
N PHE A 111 -15.32 -7.51 4.50
CA PHE A 111 -14.62 -6.24 4.22
C PHE A 111 -14.55 -5.21 5.36
N ARG A 112 -15.21 -5.42 6.50
CA ARG A 112 -15.18 -4.51 7.67
C ARG A 112 -14.20 -4.96 8.75
N ARG A 113 -14.20 -6.25 9.08
CA ARG A 113 -13.34 -6.81 10.14
C ARG A 113 -11.87 -6.78 9.73
N SER A 114 -11.02 -6.49 10.70
CA SER A 114 -9.56 -6.54 10.56
C SER A 114 -9.04 -7.96 10.79
N VAL A 115 -7.86 -8.23 10.27
CA VAL A 115 -7.11 -9.46 10.54
C VAL A 115 -5.74 -9.13 11.14
N VAL A 116 -5.04 -10.16 11.63
CA VAL A 116 -3.70 -10.01 12.19
C VAL A 116 -2.74 -9.58 11.09
N ALA A 117 -1.97 -8.52 11.35
CA ALA A 117 -1.07 -7.92 10.36
C ALA A 117 0.00 -8.91 9.86
N THR A 118 0.49 -9.80 10.72
CA THR A 118 1.47 -10.83 10.35
C THR A 118 0.92 -11.77 9.28
N SER A 119 -0.34 -12.19 9.39
CA SER A 119 -0.99 -13.04 8.39
C SER A 119 -1.07 -12.37 7.02
N VAL A 120 -1.34 -11.05 6.99
CA VAL A 120 -1.36 -10.28 5.73
C VAL A 120 0.04 -10.22 5.10
N GLU A 121 1.07 -9.93 5.89
CA GLU A 121 2.45 -9.90 5.41
C GLU A 121 2.94 -11.29 4.95
N ASP A 122 2.51 -12.35 5.64
CA ASP A 122 2.80 -13.73 5.26
C ASP A 122 2.17 -14.10 3.91
N VAL A 123 0.89 -13.78 3.70
CA VAL A 123 0.22 -14.03 2.41
C VAL A 123 0.85 -13.20 1.30
N LYS A 124 1.14 -11.90 1.53
CA LYS A 124 1.83 -11.05 0.55
C LYS A 124 3.17 -11.64 0.13
N ARG A 125 3.97 -12.12 1.10
CA ARG A 125 5.27 -12.76 0.83
C ARG A 125 5.10 -14.00 -0.04
N ARG A 126 4.18 -14.90 0.33
CA ARG A 126 3.91 -16.14 -0.42
C ARG A 126 3.43 -15.85 -1.85
N CYS A 127 2.54 -14.87 -2.03
CA CYS A 127 2.08 -14.44 -3.35
C CYS A 127 3.25 -13.95 -4.22
N ASN A 128 4.13 -13.11 -3.66
CA ASN A 128 5.28 -12.57 -4.38
C ASN A 128 6.36 -13.62 -4.73
N SER A 129 6.30 -14.79 -4.10
CA SER A 129 7.12 -15.95 -4.43
C SER A 129 6.46 -16.90 -5.44
N GLY A 130 5.27 -16.55 -5.96
CA GLY A 130 4.52 -17.37 -6.92
C GLY A 130 3.76 -18.54 -6.28
N GLU A 131 3.65 -18.57 -4.95
CA GLU A 131 2.94 -19.65 -4.27
C GLU A 131 1.43 -19.49 -4.43
N THR A 132 0.73 -20.62 -4.65
CA THR A 132 -0.74 -20.64 -4.63
C THR A 132 -1.25 -20.56 -3.20
N ILE A 133 -2.11 -19.58 -2.93
CA ILE A 133 -2.69 -19.38 -1.61
C ILE A 133 -3.97 -20.21 -1.49
N VAL A 134 -3.97 -21.11 -0.52
CA VAL A 134 -5.16 -21.89 -0.15
C VAL A 134 -5.74 -21.28 1.12
N PHE A 135 -6.95 -20.73 1.02
CA PHE A 135 -7.69 -20.18 2.15
C PHE A 135 -8.46 -21.28 2.87
N GLN A 136 -8.42 -21.28 4.20
CA GLN A 136 -9.14 -22.23 5.03
C GLN A 136 -10.61 -21.80 5.22
N PRO A 137 -11.59 -22.62 4.81
CA PRO A 137 -13.02 -22.33 4.98
C PRO A 137 -13.37 -21.96 6.42
N GLY A 138 -14.22 -20.94 6.59
CA GLY A 138 -14.69 -20.46 7.90
C GLY A 138 -13.67 -19.65 8.71
N THR A 139 -12.37 -19.81 8.47
CA THR A 139 -11.32 -19.08 9.21
C THR A 139 -10.82 -17.87 8.42
N ASP A 140 -10.54 -18.05 7.13
CA ASP A 140 -9.78 -17.07 6.35
C ASP A 140 -10.65 -16.08 5.57
N VAL A 141 -11.97 -16.05 5.82
CA VAL A 141 -12.92 -15.17 5.10
C VAL A 141 -12.51 -13.70 5.20
N HIS A 142 -12.21 -13.22 6.40
CA HIS A 142 -11.77 -11.84 6.57
C HIS A 142 -10.36 -11.59 6.04
N LEU A 143 -9.50 -12.62 5.99
CA LEU A 143 -8.16 -12.52 5.44
C LEU A 143 -8.22 -12.31 3.92
N ALA A 144 -8.97 -13.14 3.20
CA ALA A 144 -9.20 -12.98 1.76
C ALA A 144 -9.78 -11.59 1.42
N ALA A 145 -10.77 -11.13 2.19
CA ALA A 145 -11.35 -9.80 2.03
C ALA A 145 -10.33 -8.66 2.26
N VAL A 146 -9.45 -8.80 3.26
CA VAL A 146 -8.38 -7.83 3.51
C VAL A 146 -7.30 -7.87 2.42
N MET A 147 -6.97 -9.04 1.88
CA MET A 147 -6.02 -9.16 0.78
C MET A 147 -6.49 -8.42 -0.48
N ILE A 148 -7.78 -8.52 -0.85
CA ILE A 148 -8.36 -7.75 -1.96
C ILE A 148 -8.19 -6.24 -1.73
N LYS A 149 -8.59 -5.76 -0.55
CA LYS A 149 -8.44 -4.33 -0.19
C LYS A 149 -6.98 -3.89 -0.21
N THR A 150 -6.07 -4.77 0.21
CA THR A 150 -4.63 -4.48 0.30
C THR A 150 -3.99 -4.43 -1.08
N PHE A 151 -4.49 -5.21 -2.04
CA PHE A 151 -4.03 -5.17 -3.42
C PHE A 151 -4.46 -3.88 -4.15
N LEU A 152 -5.67 -3.39 -3.87
CA LEU A 152 -6.26 -2.22 -4.53
C LEU A 152 -5.87 -0.88 -3.90
N ARG A 153 -5.13 -0.89 -2.79
CA ARG A 153 -4.73 0.31 -2.04
C ARG A 153 -3.37 0.83 -2.52
#